data_AF-A0A2M7DGG1-F1
#
_entry.id   AF-A0A2M7DGG1-F1
#
_cell.length_a   1.000
_cell.length_b   1.000
_cell.length_c   1.000
_cell.angle_alpha   90.00
_cell.angle_beta   90.00
_cell.angle_gamma   90.00
#
_symmetry.space_group_name_H-M   'P 1'
#
loop_
_entity.id
_entity.type
_entity.pdbx_description
1 polymer ?
#
loop_
_entity_poly.entity_id
_entity_poly.type
_entity_poly.pdbx_seq_one_letter_code
_entity_poly.pdbx_strand_id
1 'polypeptide(L)' 'MNNLKSPPKEALFSKMEAKYKGLMERAYNLKQTDDSLSDIFYFEADQLLQELNDLKNDLTLA' A
#
# COMPACT_ATOMS: atom_id res chain seq x y z
N MET A 1 -7.91 16.53 24.61
CA MET A 1 -7.40 16.73 23.23
C MET A 1 -6.32 15.69 23.00
N ASN A 2 -6.64 14.60 22.29
CA ASN A 2 -5.70 13.52 22.06
C ASN A 2 -4.68 13.99 21.02
N ASN A 3 -3.47 14.33 21.46
CA ASN A 3 -2.31 14.46 20.59
C ASN A 3 -1.96 13.06 20.07
N LEU A 4 -2.64 12.62 19.01
CA LEU A 4 -2.14 11.53 18.18
C LEU A 4 -0.91 12.05 17.46
N LYS A 5 0.26 11.90 18.09
CA LYS A 5 1.52 11.95 17.34
C LYS A 5 1.38 10.96 16.19
N SER A 6 1.60 11.43 14.97
CA SER A 6 1.64 10.55 13.80
C SER A 6 2.56 9.37 14.09
N PRO A 7 2.17 8.14 13.68
CA PRO A 7 3.01 6.97 13.90
C PRO A 7 4.39 7.19 13.26
N PRO A 8 5.46 6.57 13.81
CA PRO A 8 6.79 6.59 13.21
C PRO A 8 6.73 6.25 11.72
N LYS A 9 7.56 6.89 10.89
CA LYS A 9 7.51 6.68 9.44
C LYS A 9 7.72 5.20 9.08
N GLU A 10 8.49 4.45 9.88
CA GLU A 10 8.70 3.00 9.76
C GLU A 10 7.39 2.21 9.98
N ALA A 11 6.62 2.56 11.02
CA ALA A 11 5.35 1.91 11.31
C ALA A 11 4.29 2.21 10.23
N LEU A 12 4.30 3.44 9.70
CA LEU A 12 3.47 3.79 8.55
C LEU A 12 3.86 2.98 7.31
N PHE A 13 5.16 2.87 7.03
CA PHE A 13 5.69 2.08 5.92
C PHE A 13 5.25 0.62 6.01
N SER A 14 5.46 -0.05 7.15
CA SER A 14 5.04 -1.45 7.33
C SER A 14 3.53 -1.65 7.16
N LYS A 15 2.71 -0.69 7.61
CA LYS A 15 1.26 -0.75 7.43
C LYS A 15 0.86 -0.62 5.96
N MET A 16 1.48 0.32 5.24
CA MET A 16 1.23 0.52 3.81
C MET A 16 1.71 -0.68 2.99
N GLU A 17 2.86 -1.27 3.33
CA GLU A 17 3.40 -2.47 2.69
C GLU A 17 2.45 -3.67 2.86
N ALA A 18 1.90 -3.86 4.06
CA ALA A 18 0.92 -4.91 4.31
C ALA A 18 -0.35 -4.73 3.49
N LYS A 19 -0.85 -3.49 3.36
CA LYS A 19 -2.02 -3.18 2.52
C LYS A 19 -1.74 -3.43 1.04
N TYR A 20 -0.57 -3.03 0.54
CA TYR A 20 -0.14 -3.30 -0.84
C TYR A 20 -0.15 -4.79 -1.15
N LYS A 21 0.45 -5.61 -0.29
CA LYS A 21 0.46 -7.08 -0.44
C LYS A 21 -0.96 -7.66 -0.50
N GLY A 22 -1.85 -7.17 0.38
CA GLY A 22 -3.25 -7.61 0.38
C GLY A 22 -4.03 -7.23 -0.88
N LEU A 23 -3.75 -6.06 -1.47
CA LEU A 23 -4.35 -5.65 -2.74
C LEU A 23 -3.88 -6.54 -3.90
N MET A 24 -2.57 -6.81 -3.97
CA MET A 24 -1.99 -7.70 -4.98
C MET A 24 -2.53 -9.13 -4.89
N GLU A 25 -2.69 -9.66 -3.68
CA GLU A 25 -3.28 -10.98 -3.46
C GLU A 25 -4.74 -11.04 -3.94
N ARG A 26 -5.55 -10.03 -3.59
CA ARG A 26 -6.95 -9.95 -4.07
C ARG A 26 -7.02 -9.85 -5.58
N ALA A 27 -6.21 -8.98 -6.18
CA ALA A 27 -6.15 -8.82 -7.63
C ALA A 27 -5.82 -10.15 -8.31
N TYR A 28 -4.80 -10.86 -7.82
CA TYR A 28 -4.41 -12.16 -8.35
C TYR A 28 -5.52 -13.21 -8.24
N ASN A 29 -6.18 -13.29 -7.08
CA ASN A 29 -7.26 -14.25 -6.84
C ASN A 29 -8.50 -13.99 -7.71
N LEU A 30 -8.77 -12.73 -8.07
CA LEU A 30 -9.92 -12.33 -8.87
C LEU A 30 -9.66 -12.39 -10.38
N LYS A 31 -8.39 -12.52 -10.81
CA LYS A 31 -7.98 -12.48 -12.22
C LYS A 31 -8.66 -13.50 -13.16
N GLN A 32 -9.32 -14.53 -12.62
CA GLN A 32 -10.02 -15.53 -13.42
C GLN A 32 -11.53 -15.54 -13.19
N THR A 33 -12.01 -14.81 -12.18
CA THR A 33 -13.39 -14.87 -11.71
C THR A 33 -14.10 -13.53 -11.83
N ASP A 34 -13.36 -12.43 -11.75
CA ASP A 34 -13.82 -11.06 -11.92
C ASP A 34 -12.64 -10.16 -12.35
N ASP A 35 -12.37 -10.16 -13.66
CA ASP A 35 -11.26 -9.41 -14.25
C ASP A 35 -11.39 -7.90 -14.01
N SER A 36 -12.62 -7.37 -13.99
CA SER A 36 -12.86 -5.95 -13.74
C SER A 36 -12.47 -5.56 -12.31
N LEU A 37 -12.83 -6.39 -11.32
CA LEU A 37 -12.44 -6.16 -9.94
C LEU A 37 -10.94 -6.43 -9.71
N SER A 38 -10.35 -7.38 -10.44
CA SER A 38 -8.91 -7.61 -10.47
C SER A 38 -8.14 -6.35 -10.89
N ASP A 39 -8.55 -5.72 -12.00
CA ASP A 39 -7.93 -4.50 -12.53
C ASP A 39 -8.01 -3.33 -11.55
N ILE A 40 -9.15 -3.16 -10.86
CA ILE A 40 -9.31 -2.14 -9.82
C ILE A 40 -8.30 -2.36 -8.69
N PHE A 41 -8.16 -3.58 -8.17
CA PHE A 41 -7.21 -3.85 -7.09
C PHE A 41 -5.76 -3.72 -7.54
N TYR A 42 -5.43 -4.05 -8.79
CA TYR A 42 -4.10 -3.79 -9.34
C TYR A 42 -3.81 -2.29 -9.41
N PHE A 43 -4.77 -1.49 -9.87
CA PHE A 43 -4.61 -0.04 -9.93
C PHE A 43 -4.40 0.57 -8.52
N GLU A 44 -5.20 0.16 -7.54
CA GLU A 44 -5.02 0.61 -6.15
C GLU A 44 -3.67 0.17 -5.56
N ALA A 45 -3.20 -1.03 -5.91
CA ALA A 45 -1.89 -1.52 -5.47
C ALA A 45 -0.75 -0.69 -6.07
N ASP A 46 -0.84 -0.32 -7.34
CA ASP A 46 0.17 0.50 -8.02
C ASP A 46 0.26 1.90 -7.41
N GLN A 47 -0.87 2.55 -7.14
CA GLN A 47 -0.90 3.84 -6.44
C GLN A 47 -0.21 3.74 -5.06
N LEU A 48 -0.52 2.69 -4.30
CA LEU A 48 0.08 2.50 -2.98
C LEU A 48 1.58 2.18 -3.05
N LEU A 49 2.04 1.53 -4.11
CA LEU A 49 3.46 1.29 -4.37
C LEU A 49 4.22 2.59 -4.63
N GLN A 50 3.62 3.53 -5.36
CA GLN A 50 4.20 4.87 -5.58
C GLN A 50 4.38 5.59 -4.24
N GLU A 51 3.34 5.62 -3.40
CA GLU A 51 3.41 6.23 -2.06
C GLU A 51 4.46 5.55 -1.15
N LEU A 52 4.58 4.22 -1.22
CA LEU A 52 5.61 3.47 -0.49
C LEU A 52 7.02 3.84 -0.91
N ASN A 53 7.24 4.02 -2.22
CA ASN A 53 8.55 4.42 -2.75
C ASN A 53 8.93 5.83 -2.29
N ASP A 54 7.98 6.76 -2.29
CA ASP A 54 8.19 8.12 -1.79
C ASP A 54 8.54 8.10 -0.29
N LEU A 55 7.78 7.36 0.50
CA LEU A 55 8.03 7.21 1.93
C LEU A 55 9.40 6.57 2.21
N LYS A 56 9.80 5.58 1.40
CA LYS A 56 11.11 4.93 1.51
C LYS A 56 12.25 5.89 1.21
N ASN A 57 12.13 6.69 0.14
CA ASN A 57 13.13 7.71 -0.20
C ASN A 57 13.33 8.69 0.96
N ASP A 58 12.22 9.11 1.57
CA ASP A 58 12.18 9.95 2.76
C ASP A 58 12.88 9.35 3.98
N LEU A 59 12.78 8.02 4.20
CA LEU A 59 13.51 7.32 5.27
C LEU A 59 15.00 7.20 4.96
N THR A 60 15.37 6.97 3.71
CA THR A 60 16.78 6.76 3.32
C THR A 60 17.61 8.04 3.29
N LEU A 61 16.94 9.20 3.25
CA LEU A 61 17.56 10.54 3.26
C LEU A 61 17.58 11.18 4.66
N ALA A 62 17.04 10.50 5.67
CA ALA A 62 16.99 10.94 7.07
C ALA A 62 18.11 10.32 7.91
#